data_AF-A0A2H1FDY7-F1
#
_entry.id   AF-A0A2H1FDY7-F1
#
_cell.length_a   1.000
_cell.length_b   1.000
_cell.length_c   1.000
_cell.angle_alpha   90.00
_cell.angle_beta   90.00
_cell.angle_gamma   90.00
#
_symmetry.space_group_name_H-M   'P 1'
#
loop_
_entity.id
_entity.type
_entity.pdbx_description
1 polymer ?
#
loop_
_entity_poly.entity_id
_entity_poly.type
_entity_poly.pdbx_seq_one_letter_code
_entity_poly.pdbx_strand_id
1 'polypeptide(L)'
;MLTNAFGLNHEVYNPRLVLEIFIKASDGCTLLTQVDTAKSVYLFTHGRSDLETAATDALVANGFTKEKIISAKADAVGNVGDYMAMLWMPPTPNQIKIQKITKVEQVKAEGMIGLWKGVSKEDLFTIPLK
;
A
#
# COMPACT_ATOMS: atom_id res chain seq x y z
N MET A 1 9.63 26.97 -53.27
CA MET A 1 9.42 27.60 -51.97
C MET A 1 7.99 27.35 -51.54
N LEU A 2 7.86 26.84 -50.31
CA LEU A 2 6.78 27.05 -49.34
C LEU A 2 5.38 26.50 -49.60
N THR A 3 4.99 25.74 -48.58
CA THR A 3 3.76 25.01 -48.27
C THR A 3 2.71 25.93 -47.65
N ASN A 4 1.53 25.33 -47.36
CA ASN A 4 0.42 25.74 -46.48
C ASN A 4 -0.83 26.20 -47.28
N ALA A 5 -2.05 25.78 -46.96
CA ALA A 5 -2.58 25.51 -45.63
C ALA A 5 -3.61 24.36 -45.58
N PHE A 6 -3.42 23.52 -44.56
CA PHE A 6 -4.40 22.84 -43.71
C PHE A 6 -5.88 22.91 -44.13
N GLY A 7 -6.37 21.82 -44.73
CA GLY A 7 -7.78 21.45 -44.67
C GLY A 7 -8.07 20.80 -43.32
N LEU A 8 -8.85 21.47 -42.47
CA LEU A 8 -9.42 20.88 -41.27
C LEU A 8 -10.46 19.85 -41.70
N ASN A 9 -10.09 18.57 -41.71
CA ASN A 9 -11.06 17.49 -41.81
C ASN A 9 -11.71 17.30 -40.45
N HIS A 10 -13.03 17.44 -40.46
CA HIS A 10 -13.93 17.18 -39.35
C HIS A 10 -13.90 15.67 -39.07
N GLU A 11 -12.93 15.24 -38.27
CA GLU A 11 -12.81 13.85 -37.85
C GLU A 11 -14.02 13.50 -36.98
N VAL A 12 -14.78 12.53 -37.48
CA VAL A 12 -16.00 12.00 -36.90
C VAL A 12 -15.75 11.64 -35.43
N TYR A 13 -16.42 12.37 -34.52
CA TYR A 13 -16.52 11.97 -33.13
C TYR A 13 -17.22 10.60 -33.10
N ASN A 14 -16.43 9.53 -32.98
CA ASN A 14 -16.93 8.18 -32.83
C ASN A 14 -16.98 7.87 -31.32
N PRO A 15 -18.15 7.99 -30.65
CA PRO A 15 -18.25 7.74 -29.22
C PRO A 15 -17.91 6.30 -28.84
N ARG A 16 -17.92 5.38 -29.82
CA ARG A 16 -17.51 3.98 -29.63
C ARG A 16 -15.99 3.82 -29.50
N LEU A 17 -15.22 4.64 -30.23
CA LEU A 17 -13.76 4.67 -30.13
C LEU A 17 -13.29 5.34 -28.84
N VAL A 18 -13.99 6.38 -28.38
CA VAL A 18 -13.72 7.02 -27.08
C VAL A 18 -13.97 6.04 -25.94
N LEU A 19 -15.03 5.24 -26.00
CA LEU A 19 -15.31 4.22 -24.97
C LEU A 19 -14.26 3.10 -24.96
N GLU A 20 -13.76 2.67 -26.12
CA GLU A 20 -12.68 1.67 -26.18
C GLU A 20 -11.35 2.18 -25.61
N ILE A 21 -11.03 3.48 -25.76
CA ILE A 21 -9.85 4.09 -25.13
C ILE A 21 -9.99 4.12 -23.60
N PHE A 22 -11.20 4.36 -23.07
CA PHE A 22 -11.43 4.30 -21.62
C PHE A 22 -11.40 2.87 -21.05
N ILE A 23 -11.72 1.85 -21.84
CA ILE A 23 -11.65 0.45 -21.40
C ILE A 23 -10.24 -0.13 -21.61
N LYS A 24 -9.44 0.36 -22.56
CA LYS A 24 -8.05 -0.11 -22.74
C LYS A 24 -7.08 0.32 -21.62
N ALA A 25 -7.51 1.19 -20.70
CA ALA A 25 -6.82 1.46 -19.44
C ALA A 25 -7.13 0.43 -18.33
N SER A 26 -8.02 -0.55 -18.56
CA SER A 26 -8.28 -1.64 -17.59
C SER A 26 -7.49 -2.93 -17.85
N ASP A 27 -6.70 -2.99 -18.94
CA ASP A 27 -5.86 -4.16 -19.27
C ASP A 27 -4.46 -4.12 -18.61
N GLY A 28 -4.27 -3.25 -17.61
CA GLY A 28 -3.16 -3.31 -16.67
C GLY A 28 -3.61 -3.95 -15.35
N CYS A 29 -3.86 -5.26 -15.35
CA CYS A 29 -4.04 -6.12 -14.16
C CYS A 29 -4.48 -5.38 -12.88
N THR A 30 -5.74 -4.97 -12.78
CA THR A 30 -6.28 -4.38 -11.54
C THR A 30 -6.65 -5.49 -10.55
N LEU A 31 -5.65 -6.17 -10.00
CA LEU A 31 -5.76 -6.85 -8.70
C LEU A 31 -5.39 -5.89 -7.53
N LEU A 32 -5.52 -4.57 -7.72
CA LEU A 32 -5.18 -3.56 -6.71
C LEU A 32 -6.41 -3.01 -5.99
N THR A 33 -7.26 -3.90 -5.47
CA THR A 33 -8.38 -3.51 -4.59
C THR A 33 -8.56 -4.45 -3.40
N GLN A 34 -7.48 -5.04 -2.88
CA GLN A 34 -7.58 -5.86 -1.66
C GLN A 34 -7.28 -5.09 -0.36
N VAL A 35 -6.70 -3.90 -0.46
CA VAL A 35 -6.36 -3.06 0.70
C VAL A 35 -7.28 -1.86 0.80
N ASP A 36 -7.89 -1.70 1.97
CA ASP A 36 -8.74 -0.57 2.31
C ASP A 36 -7.85 0.64 2.61
N THR A 37 -7.78 1.58 1.67
CA THR A 37 -6.95 2.79 1.76
C THR A 37 -7.45 3.79 2.79
N ALA A 38 -8.64 3.60 3.35
CA ALA A 38 -9.12 4.39 4.48
C ALA A 38 -8.47 3.97 5.81
N LYS A 39 -7.95 2.74 5.87
CA LYS A 39 -7.33 2.15 7.07
C LYS A 39 -5.88 2.57 7.23
N SER A 40 -5.45 2.62 8.48
CA SER A 40 -4.06 2.93 8.80
C SER A 40 -3.19 1.69 8.64
N VAL A 41 -1.93 1.91 8.28
CA VAL A 41 -0.90 0.87 8.18
C VAL A 41 0.18 1.17 9.19
N TYR A 42 0.43 0.24 10.11
CA TYR A 42 1.46 0.37 11.13
C TYR A 42 2.76 -0.28 10.66
N LEU A 43 3.76 0.53 10.34
CA LEU A 43 5.06 0.11 9.81
C LEU A 43 6.03 -0.26 10.95
N PHE A 44 6.47 -1.51 10.98
CA PHE A 44 7.47 -2.05 11.89
C PHE A 44 8.81 -2.19 11.18
N THR A 45 9.77 -1.35 11.56
CA THR A 45 11.12 -1.34 10.98
C THR A 45 12.11 -2.24 11.71
N HIS A 46 11.78 -2.77 12.90
CA HIS A 46 12.70 -3.57 13.73
C HIS A 46 14.08 -2.91 13.95
N GLY A 47 14.13 -1.58 14.08
CA GLY A 47 15.37 -0.82 14.26
C GLY A 47 16.12 -0.50 12.97
N ARG A 48 15.58 -0.87 11.80
CA ARG A 48 16.11 -0.53 10.47
C ARG A 48 15.49 0.75 9.94
N SER A 49 15.76 1.88 10.60
CA SER A 49 15.30 3.20 10.16
C SER A 49 15.85 3.58 8.77
N ASP A 50 16.97 2.97 8.36
CA ASP A 50 17.52 3.07 7.00
C ASP A 50 16.57 2.55 5.91
N LEU A 51 15.69 1.60 6.25
CA LEU A 51 14.73 0.99 5.31
C LEU A 51 13.32 1.61 5.40
N GLU A 52 13.10 2.61 6.27
CA GLU A 52 11.78 3.21 6.47
C GLU A 52 11.25 3.87 5.19
N THR A 53 12.10 4.63 4.49
CA THR A 53 11.74 5.27 3.22
C THR A 53 11.42 4.23 2.14
N ALA A 54 12.28 3.23 1.97
CA ALA A 54 12.08 2.15 0.99
C ALA A 54 10.80 1.36 1.26
N ALA A 55 10.50 1.10 2.54
CA ALA A 55 9.28 0.43 2.95
C ALA A 55 8.03 1.28 2.69
N THR A 56 8.11 2.58 2.99
CA THR A 56 7.04 3.54 2.71
C THR A 56 6.75 3.62 1.22
N ASP A 57 7.79 3.73 0.38
CA ASP A 57 7.64 3.79 -1.07
C ASP A 57 7.04 2.49 -1.64
N ALA A 58 7.46 1.34 -1.11
CA ALA A 58 6.89 0.05 -1.48
C ALA A 58 5.41 -0.08 -1.08
N LEU A 59 5.03 0.39 0.12
CA LEU A 59 3.63 0.44 0.56
C LEU A 59 2.80 1.38 -0.34
N VAL A 60 3.33 2.55 -0.67
CA VAL A 60 2.65 3.52 -1.56
C VAL A 60 2.46 2.93 -2.97
N ALA A 61 3.46 2.24 -3.50
CA ALA A 61 3.35 1.53 -4.77
C ALA A 61 2.31 0.40 -4.77
N ASN A 62 1.95 -0.13 -3.59
CA ASN A 62 0.92 -1.15 -3.40
C ASN A 62 -0.46 -0.57 -3.06
N GLY A 63 -0.64 0.75 -3.20
CA GLY A 63 -1.92 1.42 -3.05
C GLY A 63 -2.20 2.03 -1.68
N PHE A 64 -1.26 1.94 -0.74
CA PHE A 64 -1.40 2.61 0.56
C PHE A 64 -1.13 4.12 0.44
N THR A 65 -1.88 4.94 1.16
CA THR A 65 -1.63 6.38 1.23
C THR A 65 -0.53 6.68 2.24
N LYS A 66 0.44 7.53 1.86
CA LYS A 66 1.55 7.94 2.74
C LYS A 66 1.08 8.51 4.08
N GLU A 67 -0.04 9.22 4.08
CA GLU A 67 -0.68 9.80 5.27
C GLU A 67 -1.22 8.75 6.26
N LYS A 68 -1.49 7.54 5.77
CA LYS A 68 -2.01 6.42 6.55
C LYS A 68 -0.92 5.48 7.03
N ILE A 69 0.32 5.66 6.56
CA ILE A 69 1.48 4.89 7.00
C ILE A 69 1.99 5.54 8.29
N ILE A 70 1.84 4.82 9.40
CA ILE A 70 2.19 5.26 10.74
C ILE A 70 3.32 4.37 11.26
N SER A 71 4.41 4.96 11.75
CA SER A 71 5.45 4.18 12.43
C SER A 71 4.87 3.50 13.66
N ALA A 72 5.01 2.18 13.75
CA ALA A 72 4.45 1.41 14.85
C ALA A 72 5.16 1.71 16.17
N LYS A 73 4.40 1.86 17.26
CA LYS A 73 4.93 2.08 18.61
C LYS A 73 4.43 1.00 19.56
N ALA A 74 5.22 0.66 20.57
CA ALA A 74 4.87 -0.39 21.53
C ALA A 74 3.69 -0.01 22.46
N ASP A 75 3.43 1.28 22.62
CA ASP A 75 2.39 1.88 23.47
C ASP A 75 1.10 2.24 22.71
N ALA A 76 1.10 2.13 21.38
CA ALA A 76 -0.04 2.46 20.53
C ALA A 76 -0.28 1.36 19.50
N VAL A 77 -1.39 0.66 19.66
CA VAL A 77 -1.87 -0.36 18.72
C VAL A 77 -2.92 0.23 17.79
N GLY A 78 -3.03 -0.37 16.59
CA GLY A 78 -4.10 -0.05 15.66
C GLY A 78 -5.48 -0.58 16.08
N ASN A 79 -6.47 -0.31 15.25
CA ASN A 79 -7.82 -0.81 15.42
C ASN A 79 -8.06 -2.10 14.63
N VAL A 80 -9.13 -2.81 14.95
CA VAL A 80 -9.58 -3.94 14.14
C VAL A 80 -9.88 -3.46 12.70
N GLY A 81 -9.31 -4.15 11.74
CA GLY A 81 -9.37 -3.82 10.31
C GLY A 81 -8.21 -2.96 9.80
N ASP A 82 -7.39 -2.38 10.68
CA ASP A 82 -6.15 -1.72 10.28
C ASP A 82 -5.10 -2.75 9.85
N TYR A 83 -4.07 -2.28 9.15
CA TYR A 83 -3.01 -3.12 8.61
C TYR A 83 -1.72 -2.95 9.40
N MET A 84 -0.91 -4.00 9.40
CA MET A 84 0.41 -4.05 9.98
C MET A 84 1.40 -4.41 8.88
N ALA A 85 2.41 -3.57 8.69
CA ALA A 85 3.47 -3.77 7.71
C ALA A 85 4.77 -4.05 8.45
N MET A 86 5.23 -5.30 8.43
CA MET A 86 6.42 -5.72 9.16
C MET A 86 7.58 -6.01 8.22
N LEU A 87 8.71 -5.32 8.40
CA LEU A 87 9.95 -5.69 7.73
C LEU A 87 10.34 -7.12 8.13
N TRP A 88 10.33 -8.04 7.15
CA TRP A 88 10.47 -9.47 7.35
C TRP A 88 11.76 -10.02 6.71
N MET A 89 12.28 -11.07 7.35
CA MET A 89 13.65 -11.63 7.24
C MET A 89 14.75 -10.87 8.02
N PRO A 90 14.61 -10.60 9.33
CA PRO A 90 15.73 -10.09 10.14
C PRO A 90 16.94 -11.06 10.11
N PRO A 91 18.20 -10.60 10.05
CA PRO A 91 18.66 -9.20 10.20
C PRO A 91 18.66 -8.36 8.91
N THR A 92 18.45 -8.99 7.75
CA THR A 92 18.45 -8.35 6.43
C THR A 92 17.07 -8.43 5.79
N PRO A 93 16.10 -7.62 6.24
CA PRO A 93 14.75 -7.71 5.73
C PRO A 93 14.71 -7.32 4.26
N ASN A 94 14.17 -8.21 3.43
CA ASN A 94 14.04 -8.06 1.98
C ASN A 94 12.58 -8.00 1.51
N GLN A 95 11.64 -8.04 2.46
CA GLN A 95 10.22 -7.97 2.16
C GLN A 95 9.46 -7.39 3.35
N ILE A 96 8.27 -6.88 3.08
CA ILE A 96 7.31 -6.36 4.05
C ILE A 96 6.16 -7.35 4.14
N LYS A 97 5.94 -7.92 5.31
CA LYS A 97 4.80 -8.76 5.59
C LYS A 97 3.60 -7.87 5.94
N ILE A 98 2.53 -7.95 5.14
CA ILE A 98 1.28 -7.24 5.38
C ILE A 98 0.33 -8.16 6.11
N GLN A 99 -0.14 -7.72 7.27
CA GLN A 99 -1.05 -8.46 8.13
C GLN A 99 -2.24 -7.56 8.48
N LYS A 100 -3.45 -8.11 8.52
CA LYS A 100 -4.65 -7.39 8.95
C LYS A 100 -4.89 -7.62 10.43
N ILE A 101 -5.17 -6.57 11.18
CA ILE A 101 -5.58 -6.67 12.57
C ILE A 101 -7.01 -7.21 12.62
N THR A 102 -7.20 -8.39 13.20
CA THR A 102 -8.51 -9.05 13.30
C THR A 102 -9.12 -8.91 14.69
N LYS A 103 -8.30 -8.69 15.71
CA LYS A 103 -8.75 -8.50 17.10
C LYS A 103 -7.74 -7.67 17.87
N VAL A 104 -8.21 -6.81 18.77
CA VAL A 104 -7.39 -6.03 19.69
C VAL A 104 -7.92 -6.24 21.10
N GLU A 105 -7.11 -6.86 21.96
CA GLU A 105 -7.39 -7.06 23.37
C GLU A 105 -6.58 -6.09 24.21
N GLN A 106 -7.21 -5.52 25.25
CA GLN A 106 -6.49 -4.71 26.23
C GLN A 106 -5.68 -5.62 27.14
N VAL A 107 -4.37 -5.64 26.89
CA VAL A 107 -3.40 -6.39 27.70
C VAL A 107 -2.40 -5.43 28.33
N LYS A 108 -1.73 -5.86 29.40
CA LYS A 108 -0.58 -5.11 29.92
C LYS A 108 0.55 -5.16 28.89
N ALA A 109 1.16 -4.00 28.61
CA ALA A 109 2.31 -3.93 27.72
C ALA A 109 3.47 -4.77 28.28
N GLU A 110 4.07 -5.60 27.43
CA GLU A 110 5.13 -6.52 27.86
C GLU A 110 6.35 -6.45 26.94
N GLY A 111 7.51 -6.16 27.54
CA GLY A 111 8.79 -6.10 26.84
C GLY A 111 8.78 -5.18 25.62
N MET A 112 9.44 -5.60 24.55
CA MET A 112 9.50 -4.86 23.28
C MET A 112 8.25 -5.03 22.41
N ILE A 113 7.42 -6.04 22.69
CA ILE A 113 6.16 -6.29 21.96
C ILE A 113 5.09 -5.29 22.44
N GLY A 114 5.14 -4.88 23.71
CA GLY A 114 4.23 -3.88 24.26
C GLY A 114 2.77 -4.33 24.18
N LEU A 115 1.88 -3.42 23.77
CA LEU A 115 0.45 -3.69 23.62
C LEU A 115 0.13 -4.61 22.42
N TRP A 116 1.07 -4.79 21.48
CA TRP A 116 0.87 -5.65 20.30
C TRP A 116 0.72 -7.14 20.63
N LYS A 117 1.00 -7.53 21.88
CA LYS A 117 0.73 -8.89 22.38
C LYS A 117 -0.77 -9.20 22.37
N GLY A 118 -1.62 -8.20 22.60
CA GLY A 118 -3.08 -8.35 22.57
C GLY A 118 -3.68 -8.26 21.16
N VAL A 119 -2.85 -8.09 20.13
CA VAL A 119 -3.30 -7.87 18.76
C VAL A 119 -3.24 -9.19 17.99
N SER A 120 -4.41 -9.71 17.64
CA SER A 120 -4.52 -10.82 16.69
C SER A 120 -4.45 -10.28 15.27
N LYS A 121 -3.71 -11.00 14.43
CA LYS A 121 -3.37 -10.57 13.08
C LYS A 121 -3.47 -11.74 12.12
N GLU A 122 -3.96 -11.46 10.93
CA GLU A 122 -4.10 -12.41 9.83
C GLU A 122 -3.12 -12.02 8.71
N ASP A 123 -2.34 -12.98 8.23
CA ASP A 123 -1.42 -12.77 7.12
C ASP A 123 -2.20 -12.57 5.82
N LEU A 124 -1.93 -11.46 5.11
CA LEU A 124 -2.56 -11.20 3.82
C LEU A 124 -1.61 -11.53 2.68
N PHE A 125 -0.51 -10.79 2.59
CA PHE A 125 0.47 -10.93 1.51
C PHE A 125 1.81 -10.29 1.91
N THR A 126 2.82 -10.47 1.07
CA THR A 126 4.16 -9.89 1.26
C THR A 126 4.50 -8.99 0.10
N ILE A 127 5.11 -7.84 0.39
CA ILE A 127 5.63 -6.89 -0.59
C ILE A 127 7.14 -7.00 -0.62
N PRO A 128 7.79 -7.30 -1.75
CA PRO A 128 9.25 -7.28 -1.81
C PRO A 128 9.79 -5.85 -1.62
N LEU A 129 10.81 -5.69 -0.77
CA LEU A 129 11.70 -4.53 -0.78
C LEU A 129 12.75 -4.86 -1.83
N LYS A 130 12.84 -4.06 -2.88
CA LYS A 130 13.66 -4.32 -4.08
C LYS A 130 15.05 -4.90 -3.81
#